data_AF-A0A847I151-F1
#
_entry.id   AF-A0A847I151-F1
#
_cell.length_a   1.000
_cell.length_b   1.000
_cell.length_c   1.000
_cell.angle_alpha   90.00
_cell.angle_beta   90.00
_cell.angle_gamma   90.00
#
_symmetry.space_group_name_H-M   'P 1'
#
loop_
_entity.id
_entity.type
_entity.pdbx_description
1 polymer ?
#
loop_
_entity_poly.entity_id
_entity_poly.type
_entity_poly.pdbx_seq_one_letter_code
_entity_poly.pdbx_strand_id
1 'polypeptide(L)'
;MTSAPTTEQQMAARPAGGQRRLSRAGIRYYICLALLLASAVGMQSAASYYKIYFRKEAVPLKRRFTELDWRKLATRYQPHPIQPRLLPPEQEEALGTEDYLELRLVDTEKPAHDPAALANVFLTYYTGQPDMVPHVPDECYLAGGYERIGWATEELRVVGARAPDDRVPVRVVQFQSRSGSAEPISVIYFFSVNGDYRNGREGVRFRLARPFERYAYYCKIELSFTDNENPLRPRRADMQQSLAAAQDLLTKLLPVLIEDHIDWDPARNGPAQMDKRSG
;
A
#
# COMPACT_ATOMS: atom_id res chain seq x y z
N MET A 1 89.20 -45.04 -14.43
CA MET A 1 88.22 -44.14 -15.06
C MET A 1 87.04 -44.00 -14.11
N THR A 2 86.93 -42.79 -13.54
CA THR A 2 85.69 -42.01 -13.41
C THR A 2 84.47 -42.60 -12.66
N SER A 3 84.22 -41.96 -11.50
CA SER A 3 82.94 -41.34 -11.07
C SER A 3 81.74 -42.21 -10.68
N ALA A 4 81.40 -42.17 -9.37
CA ALA A 4 80.02 -42.13 -8.86
C ALA A 4 79.29 -40.90 -9.45
N PRO A 5 77.93 -40.78 -9.50
CA PRO A 5 77.09 -40.72 -8.28
C PRO A 5 75.56 -41.02 -8.40
N THR A 6 74.87 -40.90 -7.25
CA THR A 6 73.53 -40.29 -6.99
C THR A 6 72.19 -40.95 -7.35
N THR A 7 71.47 -41.30 -6.26
CA THR A 7 70.15 -40.76 -5.80
C THR A 7 68.87 -41.02 -6.61
N GLU A 8 68.07 -41.98 -6.13
CA GLU A 8 66.61 -42.07 -6.16
C GLU A 8 66.21 -43.11 -5.09
N GLN A 9 65.08 -43.15 -4.38
CA GLN A 9 63.95 -42.28 -4.09
C GLN A 9 63.23 -42.96 -2.90
N GLN A 10 62.61 -42.15 -2.04
CA GLN A 10 61.38 -42.43 -1.28
C GLN A 10 61.23 -43.77 -0.49
N MET A 11 61.10 -43.66 0.84
CA MET A 11 59.82 -43.82 1.55
C MET A 11 60.06 -43.74 3.07
N ALA A 12 60.10 -42.51 3.60
CA ALA A 12 59.94 -42.28 5.02
C ALA A 12 58.44 -42.31 5.36
N ALA A 13 58.00 -43.35 6.06
CA ALA A 13 56.68 -43.42 6.66
C ALA A 13 56.55 -42.37 7.78
N ARG A 14 55.68 -41.36 7.59
CA ARG A 14 55.19 -40.49 8.66
C ARG A 14 53.92 -41.10 9.25
N PRO A 15 53.81 -41.32 10.58
CA PRO A 15 52.54 -41.71 11.15
C PRO A 15 51.60 -40.50 11.21
N ALA A 16 50.33 -40.79 10.90
CA ALA A 16 49.20 -39.90 10.99
C ALA A 16 49.03 -39.34 12.41
N GLY A 17 48.83 -38.03 12.50
CA GLY A 17 48.55 -37.32 13.75
C GLY A 17 47.55 -36.19 13.50
N GLY A 18 46.41 -36.52 12.90
CA GLY A 18 45.28 -35.60 12.76
C GLY A 18 44.59 -35.34 14.10
N GLN A 19 45.25 -34.60 15.01
CA GLN A 19 44.56 -34.01 16.14
C GLN A 19 43.73 -32.84 15.63
N ARG A 20 42.42 -33.06 15.49
CA ARG A 20 41.42 -31.99 15.44
C ARG A 20 41.51 -31.20 16.74
N ARG A 21 42.38 -30.19 16.78
CA ARG A 21 42.37 -29.16 17.82
C ARG A 21 41.09 -28.37 17.64
N LEU A 22 40.05 -28.74 18.38
CA LEU A 22 39.05 -27.76 18.81
C LEU A 22 39.83 -26.69 19.57
N SER A 23 40.11 -25.56 18.91
CA SER A 23 40.80 -24.45 19.56
C SER A 23 39.96 -24.01 20.75
N ARG A 24 40.50 -24.12 21.97
CA ARG A 24 39.89 -23.51 23.15
C ARG A 24 39.79 -22.01 22.87
N ALA A 25 38.58 -21.52 22.63
CA ALA A 25 38.35 -20.11 22.41
C ALA A 25 38.90 -19.32 23.61
N GLY A 26 39.61 -18.21 23.33
CA GLY A 26 40.23 -17.40 24.38
C GLY A 26 39.20 -16.71 25.28
N ILE A 27 39.57 -16.32 26.50
CA ILE A 27 38.67 -15.67 27.46
C ILE A 27 37.90 -14.45 26.88
N ARG A 28 38.54 -13.72 25.95
CA ARG A 28 37.95 -12.59 25.22
C ARG A 28 36.72 -12.99 24.40
N TYR A 29 36.75 -14.17 23.80
CA TYR A 29 35.62 -14.71 23.05
C TYR A 29 34.40 -14.92 23.96
N TYR A 30 34.60 -15.51 25.14
CA TYR A 30 33.52 -15.74 26.08
C TYR A 30 32.96 -14.44 26.67
N ILE A 31 33.81 -13.43 26.91
CA ILE A 31 33.35 -12.10 27.31
C ILE A 31 32.47 -11.47 26.22
N CYS A 32 32.93 -11.51 24.96
CA CYS A 32 32.15 -10.99 23.83
C CYS A 32 30.84 -11.77 23.63
N LEU A 33 30.88 -13.10 23.76
CA LEU A 33 29.71 -13.96 23.67
C LEU A 33 28.69 -13.65 24.79
N ALA A 34 29.16 -13.51 26.02
CA ALA A 34 28.31 -13.16 27.16
C ALA A 34 27.67 -11.77 26.99
N LEU A 35 28.45 -10.78 26.52
CA LEU A 35 27.94 -9.44 26.22
C LEU A 35 26.87 -9.47 25.12
N LEU A 36 27.10 -10.22 24.04
CA LEU A 36 26.15 -10.39 22.94
C LEU A 36 24.86 -11.06 23.41
N LEU A 37 24.97 -12.13 24.20
CA LEU A 37 23.80 -12.84 24.75
C LEU A 37 23.02 -11.94 25.71
N ALA A 38 23.70 -11.24 26.62
CA ALA A 38 23.06 -10.28 27.53
C ALA A 38 22.36 -9.15 26.77
N SER A 39 22.99 -8.63 25.70
CA SER A 39 22.41 -7.60 24.85
C SER A 39 21.21 -8.12 24.07
N ALA A 40 21.27 -9.33 23.50
CA ALA A 40 20.17 -9.92 22.74
C ALA A 40 18.96 -10.19 23.65
N VAL A 41 19.17 -10.80 24.82
CA VAL A 41 18.11 -11.04 25.81
C VAL A 41 17.58 -9.72 26.37
N GLY A 42 18.46 -8.77 26.67
CA GLY A 42 18.08 -7.44 27.14
C GLY A 42 17.23 -6.68 26.14
N MET A 43 17.65 -6.66 24.86
CA MET A 43 16.88 -6.02 23.78
C MET A 43 15.54 -6.71 23.55
N GLN A 44 15.48 -8.04 23.52
CA GLN A 44 14.22 -8.77 23.33
C GLN A 44 13.26 -8.53 24.49
N SER A 45 13.78 -8.52 25.72
CA SER A 45 12.99 -8.27 26.93
C SER A 45 12.50 -6.83 26.99
N ALA A 46 13.37 -5.86 26.68
CA ALA A 46 12.99 -4.45 26.59
C ALA A 46 11.96 -4.23 25.49
N ALA A 47 12.14 -4.79 24.31
CA ALA A 47 11.17 -4.69 23.22
C ALA A 47 9.80 -5.24 23.61
N SER A 48 9.77 -6.39 24.29
CA SER A 48 8.52 -7.00 24.77
C SER A 48 7.86 -6.15 25.87
N TYR A 49 8.65 -5.63 26.81
CA TYR A 49 8.18 -4.78 27.91
C TYR A 49 7.62 -3.44 27.41
N TYR A 50 8.31 -2.80 26.46
CA TYR A 50 7.90 -1.53 25.86
C TYR A 50 6.94 -1.70 24.67
N LYS A 51 6.49 -2.92 24.37
CA LYS A 51 5.61 -3.25 23.24
C LYS A 51 6.11 -2.66 21.90
N ILE A 52 7.40 -2.81 21.65
CA ILE A 52 8.04 -2.44 20.39
C ILE A 52 7.83 -3.59 19.39
N TYR A 53 7.12 -3.30 18.31
CA TYR A 53 6.84 -4.24 17.23
C TYR A 53 7.77 -3.98 16.05
N PHE A 54 8.83 -4.79 15.92
CA PHE A 54 9.73 -4.76 14.76
C PHE A 54 9.10 -5.39 13.53
N ARG A 55 8.36 -6.50 13.72
CA ARG A 55 7.55 -7.12 12.67
C ARG A 55 6.09 -6.73 12.89
N LYS A 56 5.53 -6.02 11.92
CA LYS A 56 4.12 -5.64 11.94
C LYS A 56 3.25 -6.83 11.49
N GLU A 57 2.12 -7.00 12.14
CA GLU A 57 1.13 -8.01 11.79
C GLU A 57 0.22 -7.52 10.65
N ALA A 58 -0.23 -8.46 9.82
CA ALA A 58 -1.24 -8.21 8.80
C ALA A 58 -2.63 -8.11 9.42
N VAL A 59 -3.51 -7.40 8.72
CA VAL A 59 -4.93 -7.20 9.00
C VAL A 59 -5.63 -7.44 7.67
N PRO A 60 -6.25 -8.61 7.47
CA PRO A 60 -6.96 -8.89 6.22
C PRO A 60 -8.19 -7.99 6.11
N LEU A 61 -8.68 -7.79 4.88
CA LEU A 61 -9.99 -7.21 4.67
C LEU A 61 -11.07 -8.07 5.36
N LYS A 62 -12.10 -7.43 5.90
CA LYS A 62 -13.32 -8.10 6.37
C LYS A 62 -13.99 -8.86 5.22
N ARG A 63 -14.07 -8.19 4.06
CA ARG A 63 -14.63 -8.68 2.80
C ARG A 63 -13.87 -8.07 1.63
N ARG A 64 -13.71 -8.81 0.54
CA ARG A 64 -13.05 -8.32 -0.67
C ARG A 64 -13.78 -7.09 -1.21
N PHE A 65 -13.06 -6.12 -1.77
CA PHE A 65 -13.70 -4.94 -2.36
C PHE A 65 -14.67 -5.31 -3.50
N THR A 66 -14.37 -6.37 -4.25
CA THR A 66 -15.25 -6.91 -5.29
C THR A 66 -16.64 -7.33 -4.79
N GLU A 67 -16.82 -7.51 -3.48
CA GLU A 67 -18.10 -7.81 -2.84
C GLU A 67 -18.86 -6.55 -2.36
N LEU A 68 -18.48 -5.36 -2.83
CA LEU A 68 -19.12 -4.09 -2.46
C LEU A 68 -20.64 -4.14 -2.67
N ASP A 69 -21.40 -3.91 -1.59
CA ASP A 69 -22.86 -3.87 -1.65
C ASP A 69 -23.34 -2.55 -2.26
N TRP A 70 -23.52 -2.57 -3.59
CA TRP A 70 -23.99 -1.44 -4.40
C TRP A 70 -25.33 -0.88 -3.94
N ARG A 71 -26.18 -1.65 -3.24
CA ARG A 71 -27.46 -1.15 -2.72
C ARG A 71 -27.26 -0.04 -1.69
N LYS A 72 -26.13 -0.03 -0.98
CA LYS A 72 -25.78 1.02 -0.02
C LYS A 72 -25.41 2.35 -0.69
N LEU A 73 -25.04 2.32 -1.97
CA LEU A 73 -24.74 3.52 -2.78
C LEU A 73 -25.90 3.95 -3.68
N ALA A 74 -26.87 3.05 -3.91
CA ALA A 74 -27.95 3.17 -4.89
C ALA A 74 -28.88 4.37 -4.70
N THR A 75 -28.85 5.06 -3.54
CA THR A 75 -29.62 6.29 -3.34
C THR A 75 -29.19 7.42 -4.27
N ARG A 76 -27.91 7.43 -4.70
CA ARG A 76 -27.36 8.48 -5.57
C ARG A 76 -26.46 7.92 -6.67
N TYR A 77 -25.72 6.86 -6.40
CA TYR A 77 -24.74 6.32 -7.34
C TYR A 77 -25.18 4.96 -7.88
N GLN A 78 -25.05 4.77 -9.18
CA GLN A 78 -25.28 3.48 -9.84
C GLN A 78 -24.03 3.02 -10.59
N PRO A 79 -23.77 1.70 -10.68
CA PRO A 79 -22.71 1.19 -11.53
C PRO A 79 -22.92 1.63 -12.98
N HIS A 80 -21.87 2.18 -13.61
CA HIS A 80 -21.88 2.44 -15.04
C HIS A 80 -22.01 1.09 -15.80
N PRO A 81 -22.77 1.02 -16.92
CA PRO A 81 -22.95 -0.23 -17.67
C PRO A 81 -21.64 -0.82 -18.20
N ILE A 82 -20.67 0.04 -18.51
CA ILE A 82 -19.32 -0.35 -18.92
C ILE A 82 -18.41 -0.16 -17.72
N GLN A 83 -18.00 -1.27 -17.12
CA GLN A 83 -17.02 -1.31 -16.05
C GLN A 83 -15.60 -1.45 -16.60
N PRO A 84 -14.57 -1.01 -15.86
CA PRO A 84 -13.17 -1.29 -16.19
C PRO A 84 -12.93 -2.78 -16.35
N ARG A 85 -11.99 -3.14 -17.23
CA ARG A 85 -11.50 -4.52 -17.33
C ARG A 85 -10.59 -4.80 -16.14
N LEU A 86 -10.41 -6.07 -15.80
CA LEU A 86 -9.38 -6.47 -14.85
C LEU A 86 -8.01 -5.97 -15.29
N LEU A 87 -7.18 -5.62 -14.32
CA LEU A 87 -5.82 -5.19 -14.59
C LEU A 87 -5.05 -6.32 -15.31
N PRO A 88 -4.25 -6.00 -16.34
CA PRO A 88 -3.31 -6.96 -16.89
C PRO A 88 -2.37 -7.51 -15.80
N PRO A 89 -1.91 -8.77 -15.89
CA PRO A 89 -1.06 -9.38 -14.86
C PRO A 89 0.18 -8.55 -14.49
N GLU A 90 0.80 -7.90 -15.47
CA GLU A 90 1.97 -7.04 -15.26
C GLU A 90 1.64 -5.81 -14.39
N GLN A 91 0.44 -5.24 -14.54
CA GLN A 91 0.01 -4.08 -13.74
C GLN A 91 -0.40 -4.51 -12.33
N GLU A 92 -1.01 -5.68 -12.19
CA GLU A 92 -1.33 -6.27 -10.88
C GLU A 92 -0.07 -6.64 -10.09
N GLU A 93 0.95 -7.21 -10.76
CA GLU A 93 2.25 -7.47 -10.14
C GLU A 93 2.93 -6.16 -9.70
N ALA A 94 2.91 -5.13 -10.55
CA ALA A 94 3.42 -3.81 -10.20
C ALA A 94 2.63 -3.16 -9.04
N LEU A 95 1.35 -3.47 -8.91
CA LEU A 95 0.50 -3.03 -7.80
C LEU A 95 0.98 -3.62 -6.48
N GLY A 96 1.45 -4.86 -6.49
CA GLY A 96 1.91 -5.60 -5.31
C GLY A 96 0.79 -6.05 -4.38
N THR A 97 -0.45 -6.13 -4.87
CA THR A 97 -1.62 -6.62 -4.14
C THR A 97 -2.69 -7.18 -5.07
N GLU A 98 -3.37 -8.23 -4.64
CA GLU A 98 -4.55 -8.81 -5.29
C GLU A 98 -5.86 -8.20 -4.74
N ASP A 99 -5.78 -7.47 -3.61
CA ASP A 99 -6.93 -6.81 -2.98
C ASP A 99 -7.15 -5.42 -3.57
N TYR A 100 -7.76 -5.37 -4.76
CA TYR A 100 -8.12 -4.13 -5.43
C TYR A 100 -9.52 -4.16 -6.05
N LEU A 101 -10.02 -2.98 -6.40
CA LEU A 101 -11.24 -2.81 -7.18
C LEU A 101 -11.16 -1.53 -8.01
N GLU A 102 -11.33 -1.66 -9.31
CA GLU A 102 -11.65 -0.55 -10.21
C GLU A 102 -13.14 -0.55 -10.54
N LEU A 103 -13.78 0.61 -10.45
CA LEU A 103 -15.20 0.74 -10.68
C LEU A 103 -15.54 2.10 -11.30
N ARG A 104 -16.57 2.09 -12.14
CA ARG A 104 -17.20 3.29 -12.71
C ARG A 104 -18.59 3.46 -12.12
N LEU A 105 -18.86 4.65 -11.57
CA LEU A 105 -20.14 5.04 -10.99
C LEU A 105 -20.71 6.25 -11.71
N VAL A 106 -22.04 6.23 -11.89
CA VAL A 106 -22.81 7.36 -12.39
C VAL A 106 -23.54 7.99 -11.22
N ASP A 107 -23.38 9.31 -11.05
CA ASP A 107 -24.19 10.13 -10.16
C ASP A 107 -25.55 10.40 -10.80
N THR A 108 -26.60 9.83 -10.23
CA THR A 108 -27.98 9.91 -10.76
C THR A 108 -28.67 11.24 -10.44
N GLU A 109 -28.12 12.04 -9.52
CA GLU A 109 -28.62 13.38 -9.21
C GLU A 109 -28.06 14.44 -10.18
N LYS A 110 -27.01 14.10 -10.93
CA LYS A 110 -26.39 15.00 -11.92
C LYS A 110 -26.94 14.75 -13.32
N PRO A 111 -27.13 15.82 -14.14
CA PRO A 111 -27.43 15.65 -15.55
C PRO A 111 -26.35 14.81 -16.26
N ALA A 112 -26.74 14.00 -17.25
CA ALA A 112 -25.78 13.14 -17.96
C ALA A 112 -24.62 13.90 -18.64
N HIS A 113 -24.80 15.19 -18.94
CA HIS A 113 -23.76 16.04 -19.54
C HIS A 113 -22.88 16.77 -18.50
N ASP A 114 -23.19 16.66 -17.20
CA ASP A 114 -22.35 17.23 -16.14
C ASP A 114 -20.96 16.54 -16.18
N PRO A 115 -19.86 17.31 -16.24
CA PRO A 115 -18.51 16.75 -16.31
C PRO A 115 -18.16 15.81 -15.14
N ALA A 116 -18.80 16.00 -13.99
CA ALA A 116 -18.59 15.22 -12.77
C ALA A 116 -19.65 14.13 -12.53
N ALA A 117 -20.53 13.86 -13.50
CA ALA A 117 -21.54 12.81 -13.39
C ALA A 117 -20.97 11.38 -13.43
N LEU A 118 -19.76 11.20 -13.96
CA LEU A 118 -19.09 9.90 -14.03
C LEU A 118 -17.84 9.89 -13.15
N ALA A 119 -17.83 9.01 -12.15
CA ALA A 119 -16.68 8.78 -11.28
C ALA A 119 -15.98 7.47 -11.65
N ASN A 120 -14.66 7.53 -11.80
CA ASN A 120 -13.79 6.35 -11.77
C ASN A 120 -13.19 6.27 -10.37
N VAL A 121 -13.33 5.11 -9.74
CA VAL A 121 -12.81 4.86 -8.40
C VAL A 121 -11.86 3.67 -8.48
N PHE A 122 -10.68 3.82 -7.88
CA PHE A 122 -9.70 2.77 -7.74
C PHE A 122 -9.33 2.59 -6.28
N LEU A 123 -9.63 1.41 -5.75
CA LEU A 123 -9.34 1.01 -4.38
C LEU A 123 -8.23 -0.03 -4.40
N THR A 124 -7.25 0.13 -3.52
CA THR A 124 -6.19 -0.87 -3.33
C THR A 124 -5.91 -1.05 -1.85
N TYR A 125 -5.66 -2.28 -1.41
CA TYR A 125 -5.40 -2.58 -0.01
C TYR A 125 -4.10 -3.35 0.15
N TYR A 126 -3.36 -3.00 1.21
CA TYR A 126 -2.06 -3.56 1.51
C TYR A 126 -1.99 -3.89 2.98
N THR A 127 -1.36 -5.02 3.33
CA THR A 127 -1.17 -5.40 4.72
C THR A 127 0.04 -6.29 4.95
N GLY A 128 0.58 -6.26 6.17
CA GLY A 128 1.71 -7.11 6.60
C GLY A 128 3.08 -6.72 6.03
N GLN A 129 3.15 -5.67 5.22
CA GLN A 129 4.37 -5.22 4.55
C GLN A 129 4.60 -3.71 4.83
N PRO A 130 5.18 -3.35 5.99
CA PRO A 130 5.37 -1.94 6.37
C PRO A 130 6.37 -1.19 5.49
N ASP A 131 7.26 -1.90 4.79
CA ASP A 131 8.32 -1.32 3.97
C ASP A 131 7.90 -1.05 2.53
N MET A 132 6.69 -1.49 2.12
CA MET A 132 6.19 -1.26 0.77
C MET A 132 5.88 0.22 0.56
N VAL A 133 6.41 0.76 -0.53
CA VAL A 133 6.12 2.13 -0.94
C VAL A 133 4.79 2.13 -1.71
N PRO A 134 3.76 2.86 -1.24
CA PRO A 134 2.50 2.94 -1.96
C PRO A 134 2.69 3.55 -3.35
N HIS A 135 2.11 2.93 -4.36
CA HIS A 135 2.03 3.53 -5.69
C HIS A 135 1.06 4.73 -5.65
N VAL A 136 1.50 5.88 -6.15
CA VAL A 136 0.74 7.14 -6.13
C VAL A 136 0.57 7.68 -7.54
N PRO A 137 -0.53 8.39 -7.82
CA PRO A 137 -0.74 9.06 -9.12
C PRO A 137 0.44 9.91 -9.55
N ASP A 138 1.10 10.61 -8.61
CA ASP A 138 2.27 11.45 -8.88
C ASP A 138 3.40 10.70 -9.62
N GLU A 139 3.57 9.40 -9.42
CA GLU A 139 4.60 8.60 -10.09
C GLU A 139 4.02 7.82 -11.29
N CYS A 140 2.85 7.20 -11.10
CA CYS A 140 2.22 6.34 -12.11
C CYS A 140 1.79 7.11 -13.37
N TYR A 141 1.18 8.30 -13.22
CA TYR A 141 0.77 9.09 -14.39
C TYR A 141 1.96 9.66 -15.15
N LEU A 142 3.06 10.01 -14.46
CA LEU A 142 4.28 10.46 -15.12
C LEU A 142 4.91 9.35 -15.96
N ALA A 143 4.93 8.12 -15.44
CA ALA A 143 5.36 6.95 -16.18
C ALA A 143 4.43 6.64 -17.37
N GLY A 144 3.13 6.89 -17.21
CA GLY A 144 2.10 6.74 -18.25
C GLY A 144 2.08 7.84 -19.33
N GLY A 145 3.11 8.69 -19.41
CA GLY A 145 3.23 9.70 -20.47
C GLY A 145 2.50 11.02 -20.19
N TYR A 146 2.09 11.26 -18.95
CA TYR A 146 1.57 12.56 -18.52
C TYR A 146 2.68 13.43 -17.92
N GLU A 147 2.37 14.70 -17.75
CA GLU A 147 3.12 15.64 -16.93
C GLU A 147 2.21 16.25 -15.88
N ARG A 148 2.77 16.55 -14.70
CA ARG A 148 2.04 17.20 -13.62
C ARG A 148 2.09 18.71 -13.82
N ILE A 149 0.94 19.34 -13.97
CA ILE A 149 0.83 20.80 -14.18
C ILE A 149 0.40 21.55 -12.91
N GLY A 150 -0.14 20.86 -11.92
CA GLY A 150 -0.61 21.45 -10.66
C GLY A 150 -0.93 20.38 -9.63
N TRP A 151 -0.94 20.77 -8.35
CA TRP A 151 -1.43 19.93 -7.27
C TRP A 151 -1.82 20.79 -6.06
N ALA A 152 -2.70 20.26 -5.23
CA ALA A 152 -3.06 20.84 -3.95
C ALA A 152 -3.33 19.74 -2.91
N THR A 153 -3.39 20.16 -1.65
CA THR A 153 -3.94 19.36 -0.55
C THR A 153 -5.18 20.06 -0.05
N GLU A 154 -6.27 19.31 0.06
CA GLU A 154 -7.57 19.81 0.48
C GLU A 154 -8.11 18.94 1.61
N GLU A 155 -8.98 19.51 2.43
CA GLU A 155 -9.69 18.79 3.50
C GLU A 155 -11.15 18.65 3.10
N LEU A 156 -11.56 17.43 2.73
CA LEU A 156 -12.95 17.14 2.39
C LEU A 156 -13.74 16.82 3.65
N ARG A 157 -14.95 17.37 3.77
CA ARG A 157 -15.86 17.00 4.85
C ARG A 157 -16.64 15.76 4.47
N VAL A 158 -16.30 14.62 5.06
CA VAL A 158 -16.87 13.30 4.76
C VAL A 158 -17.50 12.73 6.02
N VAL A 159 -18.81 12.89 6.15
CA VAL A 159 -19.56 12.44 7.33
C VAL A 159 -19.44 10.91 7.48
N GLY A 160 -19.06 10.45 8.67
CA GLY A 160 -18.90 9.03 8.94
C GLY A 160 -17.54 8.46 8.52
N ALA A 161 -16.59 9.32 8.13
CA ALA A 161 -15.22 8.91 7.83
C ALA A 161 -14.45 8.42 9.08
N ARG A 162 -14.96 8.66 10.29
CA ARG A 162 -14.22 8.42 11.56
C ARG A 162 -12.91 9.22 11.65
N ALA A 163 -12.73 10.23 10.80
CA ALA A 163 -11.69 11.23 10.93
C ALA A 163 -12.07 12.24 12.03
N PRO A 164 -11.09 12.93 12.64
CA PRO A 164 -11.37 14.11 13.46
C PRO A 164 -12.22 15.13 12.69
N ASP A 165 -13.33 15.56 13.28
CA ASP A 165 -14.30 16.50 12.70
C ASP A 165 -14.85 16.09 11.32
N ASP A 166 -14.83 14.79 10.99
CA ASP A 166 -15.19 14.25 9.67
C ASP A 166 -14.38 14.88 8.52
N ARG A 167 -13.12 15.28 8.78
CA ARG A 167 -12.23 15.89 7.77
C ARG A 167 -11.20 14.90 7.25
N VAL A 168 -11.26 14.64 5.95
CA VAL A 168 -10.34 13.71 5.28
C VAL A 168 -9.35 14.51 4.43
N PRO A 169 -8.04 14.43 4.73
CA PRO A 169 -7.01 15.06 3.91
C PRO A 169 -6.90 14.33 2.58
N VAL A 170 -7.08 15.05 1.48
CA VAL A 170 -6.91 14.53 0.13
C VAL A 170 -5.82 15.29 -0.62
N ARG A 171 -5.16 14.59 -1.53
CA ARG A 171 -4.27 15.20 -2.51
C ARG A 171 -4.95 15.18 -3.85
N VAL A 172 -5.00 16.33 -4.50
CA VAL A 172 -5.51 16.48 -5.85
C VAL A 172 -4.37 16.90 -6.76
N VAL A 173 -4.22 16.21 -7.88
CA VAL A 173 -3.13 16.42 -8.83
C VAL A 173 -3.73 16.59 -10.21
N GLN A 174 -3.28 17.63 -10.92
CA GLN A 174 -3.67 17.89 -12.30
C GLN A 174 -2.58 17.40 -13.25
N PHE A 175 -2.98 16.57 -14.20
CA PHE A 175 -2.10 15.97 -15.20
C PHE A 175 -2.50 16.42 -16.60
N GLN A 176 -1.51 16.68 -17.44
CA GLN A 176 -1.71 16.93 -18.87
C GLN A 176 -0.98 15.85 -19.67
N SER A 177 -1.57 15.40 -20.78
CA SER A 177 -0.86 14.51 -21.70
C SER A 177 0.33 15.25 -22.31
N ARG A 178 1.51 14.62 -22.36
CA ARG A 178 2.69 15.21 -23.04
C ARG A 178 2.50 15.44 -24.54
N SER A 179 1.49 14.80 -25.14
CA SER A 179 1.08 15.08 -26.53
C SER A 179 0.39 16.44 -26.69
N GLY A 180 0.10 17.16 -25.60
CA GLY A 180 -0.32 18.57 -25.58
C GLY A 180 -1.76 18.86 -26.04
N SER A 181 -2.50 17.87 -26.52
CA SER A 181 -3.79 18.08 -27.20
C SER A 181 -5.04 17.92 -26.32
N ALA A 182 -4.90 17.49 -25.07
CA ALA A 182 -6.02 17.14 -24.20
C ALA A 182 -6.12 18.06 -22.99
N GLU A 183 -7.35 18.38 -22.58
CA GLU A 183 -7.63 19.11 -21.34
C GLU A 183 -7.04 18.37 -20.12
N PRO A 184 -6.61 19.09 -19.07
CA PRO A 184 -6.06 18.45 -17.89
C PRO A 184 -7.02 17.46 -17.22
N ILE A 185 -6.46 16.40 -16.63
CA ILE A 185 -7.17 15.43 -15.82
C ILE A 185 -6.87 15.72 -14.35
N SER A 186 -7.91 15.82 -13.52
CA SER A 186 -7.77 15.92 -12.07
C SER A 186 -7.90 14.53 -11.44
N VAL A 187 -6.90 14.12 -10.67
CA VAL A 187 -6.89 12.87 -9.90
C VAL A 187 -6.80 13.20 -8.42
N ILE A 188 -7.74 12.66 -7.65
CA ILE A 188 -7.83 12.86 -6.19
C ILE A 188 -7.46 11.55 -5.53
N TYR A 189 -6.56 11.57 -4.55
CA TYR A 189 -6.25 10.38 -3.78
C TYR A 189 -5.89 10.67 -2.33
N PHE A 190 -6.08 9.65 -1.50
CA PHE A 190 -5.65 9.61 -0.12
C PHE A 190 -5.53 8.15 0.35
N PHE A 191 -5.09 7.97 1.58
CA PHE A 191 -4.87 6.69 2.22
C PHE A 191 -5.58 6.63 3.56
N SER A 192 -6.29 5.54 3.82
CA SER A 192 -6.57 5.09 5.19
C SER A 192 -5.40 4.21 5.64
N VAL A 193 -4.76 4.51 6.76
CA VAL A 193 -3.60 3.77 7.28
C VAL A 193 -3.66 3.68 8.80
N ASN A 194 -3.68 2.45 9.34
CA ASN A 194 -3.77 2.20 10.79
C ASN A 194 -4.78 3.12 11.52
N GLY A 195 -6.03 3.17 11.04
CA GLY A 195 -7.13 3.94 11.63
C GLY A 195 -6.98 5.46 11.54
N ASP A 196 -6.18 5.96 10.60
CA ASP A 196 -5.90 7.37 10.36
C ASP A 196 -5.89 7.66 8.85
N TYR A 197 -5.86 8.93 8.45
CA TYR A 197 -5.81 9.34 7.04
C TYR A 197 -4.50 10.06 6.68
N ARG A 198 -4.00 9.79 5.47
CA ARG A 198 -2.79 10.43 4.90
C ARG A 198 -3.02 10.74 3.42
N ASN A 199 -2.45 11.83 2.92
CA ASN A 199 -2.62 12.30 1.54
C ASN A 199 -1.37 12.06 0.67
N GLY A 200 -0.46 11.19 1.10
CA GLY A 200 0.79 10.93 0.37
C GLY A 200 1.62 9.80 0.96
N ARG A 201 2.52 9.26 0.13
CA ARG A 201 3.39 8.11 0.46
C ARG A 201 4.23 8.31 1.72
N GLU A 202 4.81 9.50 1.90
CA GLU A 202 5.64 9.78 3.08
C GLU A 202 4.84 9.68 4.38
N GLY A 203 3.61 10.20 4.39
CA GLY A 203 2.71 10.10 5.54
C GLY A 203 2.37 8.66 5.89
N VAL A 204 2.15 7.80 4.88
CA VAL A 204 1.93 6.36 5.07
C VAL A 204 3.17 5.70 5.67
N ARG A 205 4.36 5.95 5.10
CA ARG A 205 5.64 5.40 5.59
C ARG A 205 5.90 5.79 7.04
N PHE A 206 5.74 7.07 7.38
CA PHE A 206 5.91 7.54 8.75
C PHE A 206 4.90 6.92 9.72
N ARG A 207 3.65 6.71 9.29
CA ARG A 207 2.61 6.08 10.11
C ARG A 207 2.94 4.60 10.39
N LEU A 208 3.40 3.85 9.39
CA LEU A 208 3.74 2.42 9.48
C LEU A 208 5.06 2.17 10.20
N ALA A 209 6.01 3.11 10.13
CA ALA A 209 7.31 3.02 10.80
C ALA A 209 7.25 3.19 12.33
N ARG A 210 6.09 3.57 12.90
CA ARG A 210 5.96 3.80 14.34
C ARG A 210 6.23 2.51 15.12
N PRO A 211 7.18 2.47 16.08
CA PRO A 211 7.60 1.23 16.73
C PRO A 211 6.51 0.57 17.56
N PHE A 212 5.58 1.35 18.12
CA PHE A 212 4.52 0.85 19.02
C PHE A 212 3.24 0.39 18.31
N GLU A 213 3.20 0.49 16.98
CA GLU A 213 2.08 -0.02 16.18
C GLU A 213 2.22 -1.51 15.97
N ARG A 214 1.21 -2.29 16.34
CA ARG A 214 1.23 -3.75 16.14
C ARG A 214 1.00 -4.15 14.69
N TYR A 215 0.08 -3.45 14.03
CA TYR A 215 -0.39 -3.79 12.69
C TYR A 215 0.22 -2.89 11.63
N ALA A 216 0.28 -3.38 10.39
CA ALA A 216 0.56 -2.56 9.22
C ALA A 216 -0.47 -2.85 8.14
N TYR A 217 -1.30 -1.86 7.86
CA TYR A 217 -2.23 -1.92 6.74
C TYR A 217 -2.53 -0.53 6.22
N TYR A 218 -2.84 -0.44 4.93
CA TYR A 218 -3.38 0.77 4.35
C TYR A 218 -4.25 0.49 3.13
N CYS A 219 -5.24 1.35 2.91
CA CYS A 219 -6.06 1.39 1.71
C CYS A 219 -5.78 2.69 0.97
N LYS A 220 -5.48 2.64 -0.33
CA LYS A 220 -5.51 3.83 -1.19
C LYS A 220 -6.90 3.95 -1.80
N ILE A 221 -7.46 5.16 -1.71
CA ILE A 221 -8.67 5.55 -2.40
C ILE A 221 -8.26 6.59 -3.44
N GLU A 222 -8.49 6.29 -4.71
CA GLU A 222 -8.18 7.14 -5.84
C GLU A 222 -9.43 7.38 -6.69
N LEU A 223 -9.66 8.64 -7.06
CA LEU A 223 -10.85 9.10 -7.75
C LEU A 223 -10.45 9.98 -8.94
N SER A 224 -11.15 9.81 -10.06
CA SER A 224 -11.15 10.80 -11.14
C SER A 224 -12.53 10.92 -11.76
N PHE A 225 -12.86 12.11 -12.23
CA PHE A 225 -14.16 12.41 -12.83
C PHE A 225 -13.98 12.69 -14.32
N THR A 226 -13.72 11.61 -15.05
CA THR A 226 -13.43 11.67 -16.49
C THR A 226 -14.11 10.54 -17.24
N ASP A 227 -14.46 10.84 -18.50
CA ASP A 227 -14.93 9.87 -19.47
C ASP A 227 -14.06 9.89 -20.72
N ASN A 228 -13.04 9.03 -20.75
CA ASN A 228 -12.15 8.88 -21.90
C ASN A 228 -12.61 7.77 -22.87
N GLU A 229 -13.57 6.94 -22.46
CA GLU A 229 -14.08 5.82 -23.25
C GLU A 229 -15.08 6.26 -24.33
N ASN A 230 -15.63 7.48 -24.22
CA ASN A 230 -16.46 8.08 -25.25
C ASN A 230 -15.65 9.11 -26.06
N PRO A 231 -14.93 8.71 -27.13
CA PRO A 231 -14.09 9.62 -27.90
C PRO A 231 -14.87 10.72 -28.62
N LEU A 232 -16.20 10.59 -28.76
CA LEU A 232 -17.05 11.58 -29.42
C LEU A 232 -17.48 12.71 -28.47
N ARG A 233 -17.50 12.45 -27.15
CA ARG A 233 -17.86 13.42 -26.11
C ARG A 233 -17.05 13.16 -24.84
N PRO A 234 -15.74 13.46 -24.84
CA PRO A 234 -14.94 13.35 -23.63
C PRO A 234 -15.52 14.30 -22.58
N ARG A 235 -15.67 13.81 -21.36
CA ARG A 235 -16.07 14.62 -20.20
C ARG A 235 -14.93 14.64 -19.22
N ARG A 236 -14.55 15.82 -18.74
CA ARG A 236 -13.51 15.98 -17.72
C ARG A 236 -13.94 17.07 -16.76
N ALA A 237 -14.16 16.70 -15.51
CA ALA A 237 -14.38 17.67 -14.48
C ALA A 237 -13.07 18.44 -14.20
N ASP A 238 -13.19 19.75 -14.03
CA ASP A 238 -12.06 20.54 -13.51
C ASP A 238 -11.76 20.16 -12.05
N MET A 239 -10.73 20.79 -11.47
CA MET A 239 -10.30 20.50 -10.11
C MET A 239 -11.38 20.79 -9.06
N GLN A 240 -12.10 21.91 -9.17
CA GLN A 240 -13.13 22.28 -8.19
C GLN A 240 -14.35 21.37 -8.30
N GLN A 241 -14.80 21.09 -9.53
CA GLN A 241 -15.86 20.14 -9.81
C GLN A 241 -15.52 18.73 -9.30
N SER A 242 -14.27 18.29 -9.50
CA SER A 242 -13.78 16.99 -9.02
C SER A 242 -13.76 16.92 -7.50
N LEU A 243 -13.32 17.97 -6.80
CA LEU A 243 -13.30 18.01 -5.33
C LEU A 243 -14.70 17.99 -4.74
N ALA A 244 -15.63 18.76 -5.31
CA ALA A 244 -17.03 18.76 -4.89
C ALA A 244 -17.68 17.38 -5.08
N ALA A 245 -17.51 16.78 -6.26
CA ALA A 245 -18.06 15.45 -6.54
C ALA A 245 -17.37 14.33 -5.72
N ALA A 246 -16.08 14.46 -5.43
CA ALA A 246 -15.37 13.56 -4.52
C ALA A 246 -15.95 13.61 -3.11
N GLN A 247 -16.23 14.80 -2.57
CA GLN A 247 -16.82 14.93 -1.24
C GLN A 247 -18.19 14.24 -1.17
N ASP A 248 -19.05 14.47 -2.16
CA ASP A 248 -20.36 13.85 -2.25
C ASP A 248 -20.27 12.32 -2.34
N LEU A 249 -19.39 11.81 -3.20
CA LEU A 249 -19.18 10.37 -3.39
C LEU A 249 -18.62 9.72 -2.13
N LEU A 250 -17.58 10.31 -1.53
CA LEU A 250 -16.92 9.77 -0.34
C LEU A 250 -17.87 9.75 0.86
N THR A 251 -18.80 10.71 0.97
CA THR A 251 -19.83 10.72 2.02
C THR A 251 -20.75 9.49 1.95
N LYS A 252 -20.85 8.82 0.80
CA LYS A 252 -21.57 7.56 0.63
C LYS A 252 -20.65 6.35 0.66
N LEU A 253 -19.53 6.41 -0.06
CA LEU A 253 -18.63 5.28 -0.25
C LEU A 253 -17.81 4.95 1.00
N LEU A 254 -17.23 5.96 1.65
CA LEU A 254 -16.24 5.73 2.71
C LEU A 254 -16.84 5.05 3.96
N PRO A 255 -18.05 5.39 4.43
CA PRO A 255 -18.71 4.65 5.50
C PRO A 255 -18.91 3.16 5.15
N VAL A 256 -19.32 2.84 3.91
CA VAL A 256 -19.48 1.46 3.45
C VAL A 256 -18.15 0.71 3.48
N LEU A 257 -17.07 1.33 3.01
CA LEU A 257 -15.73 0.72 3.06
C LEU A 257 -15.28 0.45 4.49
N ILE A 258 -15.48 1.37 5.42
CA ILE A 258 -15.09 1.24 6.83
C ILE A 258 -15.93 0.16 7.54
N GLU A 259 -17.22 0.09 7.24
CA GLU A 259 -18.12 -0.86 7.89
C GLU A 259 -17.90 -2.28 7.37
N ASP A 260 -17.92 -2.46 6.06
CA ASP A 260 -18.03 -3.78 5.43
C ASP A 260 -16.69 -4.39 5.01
N HIS A 261 -15.68 -3.57 4.72
CA HIS A 261 -14.46 -4.03 4.04
C HIS A 261 -13.19 -3.84 4.88
N ILE A 262 -12.96 -2.65 5.41
CA ILE A 262 -11.73 -2.27 6.10
C ILE A 262 -11.92 -2.41 7.61
N ASP A 263 -10.96 -3.05 8.28
CA ASP A 263 -10.90 -3.01 9.74
C ASP A 263 -10.21 -1.72 10.21
N TRP A 264 -11.01 -0.74 10.62
CA TRP A 264 -10.54 0.60 11.00
C TRP A 264 -9.71 0.62 12.28
N ASP A 265 -9.98 -0.27 13.24
CA ASP A 265 -9.28 -0.28 14.53
C ASP A 265 -9.09 -1.71 15.06
N PRO A 266 -8.23 -2.50 14.39
CA PRO A 266 -7.93 -3.87 14.78
C PRO A 266 -7.18 -3.93 16.12
N ALA A 267 -6.56 -2.81 16.55
CA ALA A 267 -5.90 -2.74 17.85
C ALA A 267 -6.89 -2.78 19.01
N ARG A 268 -8.08 -2.20 18.85
CA ARG A 268 -9.16 -2.27 19.85
C ARG A 268 -10.02 -3.52 19.70
N ASN A 269 -10.33 -3.92 18.47
CA ASN A 269 -11.36 -4.93 18.21
C ASN A 269 -10.80 -6.36 18.01
N GLY A 270 -9.47 -6.48 17.90
CA GLY A 270 -8.83 -7.64 17.30
C GLY A 270 -8.98 -7.59 15.76
N PRO A 271 -8.05 -8.19 15.00
CA PRO A 271 -8.15 -8.18 13.55
C PRO A 271 -9.37 -8.99 13.10
N ALA A 272 -10.14 -8.44 12.16
CA ALA A 272 -11.18 -9.17 11.48
C ALA A 272 -10.65 -10.51 10.94
N GLN A 273 -11.42 -11.58 11.09
CA GLN A 273 -11.15 -12.84 10.41
C GLN A 273 -11.79 -12.77 9.03
N MET A 274 -11.01 -13.04 7.98
CA MET A 274 -11.53 -13.11 6.62
C MET A 274 -12.60 -14.22 6.57
N ASP A 275 -13.85 -13.88 6.20
CA ASP A 275 -14.90 -14.88 6.10
C ASP A 275 -14.56 -15.86 4.98
N LYS A 276 -14.30 -17.12 5.33
CA LYS A 276 -13.90 -18.17 4.38
C LYS A 276 -15.06 -18.67 3.50
N ARG A 277 -16.26 -18.08 3.62
CA ARG A 277 -17.48 -18.54 2.95
C ARG A 277 -17.75 -17.92 1.58
N SER A 278 -16.93 -17.00 1.09
CA SER A 278 -17.08 -16.38 -0.25
C SER A 278 -16.13 -16.95 -1.31
N GLY A 279 -15.84 -18.27 -1.23
CA GLY A 279 -15.16 -19.03 -2.29
C GLY A 279 -16.14 -19.59 -3.31
#